data_AF-A0A9N9LAE0-F1
#
_entry.id   AF-A0A9N9LAE0-F1
#
_cell.length_a   1.000
_cell.length_b   1.000
_cell.length_c   1.000
_cell.angle_alpha   90.00
_cell.angle_beta   90.00
_cell.angle_gamma   90.00
#
_symmetry.space_group_name_H-M   'P 1'
#
loop_
_entity.id
_entity.type
_entity.pdbx_description
1 polymer ?
#
loop_
_entity_poly.entity_id
_entity_poly.type
_entity_poly.pdbx_seq_one_letter_code
_entity_poly.pdbx_strand_id
1 'polypeptide(L)'
;MSSQPICRLCNKSSLLHDVFNCPKRKGCSKCKTPEAHKALNCDKKYPRTEEQCETVNPADKWPFSDEVREQLTAEAKEKHLKRQQIADMPPAIQHPLPQIAENQGSSAGEPSSTTESSQDFKETLSADELLKRKKLSWIAAEKELPYKENLKKPTNDKGDVLGNFYAFKIKKNLKTPIFRYTIDVGESVKAGVERTLSRETKRYLIGQLLEENTPSHSNWACDYDSIIVSAGSLYKDWDHNKEPEIPVPYNRGLKDKAINVTDSKIKFLNSIDIDRLNRHINQEERDDQIMESLHALNIIFCKKINDKSFAGARSGNKFYPDDP
;
A
#
# COMPACT_ATOMS: atom_id res chain seq x y z
N MET A 1 4.46 -28.06 -23.27
CA MET A 1 4.63 -28.86 -22.05
C MET A 1 5.49 -28.07 -21.07
N SER A 2 4.91 -27.55 -19.99
CA SER A 2 5.64 -26.74 -19.00
C SER A 2 6.37 -27.67 -18.04
N SER A 3 7.69 -27.58 -17.97
CA SER A 3 8.47 -28.31 -16.96
C SER A 3 8.17 -27.73 -15.58
N GLN A 4 7.80 -28.61 -14.64
CA GLN A 4 7.50 -28.18 -13.27
C GLN A 4 8.78 -27.85 -12.50
N PRO A 5 8.75 -26.89 -11.57
CA PRO A 5 9.90 -26.55 -10.74
C PRO A 5 10.30 -27.73 -9.84
N ILE A 6 11.58 -28.08 -9.91
CA ILE A 6 12.22 -29.13 -9.09
C ILE A 6 13.20 -28.48 -8.10
N CYS A 7 13.20 -28.96 -6.86
CA CYS A 7 14.15 -28.53 -5.85
C CYS A 7 15.57 -28.95 -6.25
N ARG A 8 16.45 -27.99 -6.56
CA ARG A 8 17.82 -28.25 -7.02
C ARG A 8 18.70 -29.03 -6.03
N LEU A 9 18.32 -29.05 -4.74
CA LEU A 9 19.07 -29.74 -3.70
C LEU A 9 18.76 -31.24 -3.61
N CYS A 10 17.54 -31.65 -3.96
CA CYS A 10 17.10 -33.05 -3.82
C CYS A 10 16.35 -33.62 -5.02
N ASN A 11 16.18 -32.85 -6.10
CA ASN A 11 15.44 -33.18 -7.31
C ASN A 11 13.97 -33.62 -7.12
N LYS A 12 13.35 -33.30 -5.98
CA LYS A 12 11.91 -33.52 -5.76
C LYS A 12 11.09 -32.36 -6.30
N SER A 13 9.89 -32.65 -6.81
CA SER A 13 8.92 -31.65 -7.31
C SER A 13 8.47 -30.72 -6.18
N SER A 14 8.41 -29.41 -6.46
CA SER A 14 8.05 -28.38 -5.46
C SER A 14 6.58 -28.42 -5.02
N LEU A 15 5.71 -29.16 -5.71
CA LEU A 15 4.29 -29.29 -5.34
C LEU A 15 4.07 -30.09 -4.05
N LEU A 16 5.01 -30.99 -3.71
CA LEU A 16 4.95 -31.83 -2.51
C LEU A 16 6.18 -31.63 -1.61
N HIS A 17 7.01 -30.64 -1.92
CA HIS A 17 8.28 -30.43 -1.25
C HIS A 17 8.49 -28.94 -0.98
N ASP A 18 8.43 -28.57 0.29
CA ASP A 18 8.83 -27.25 0.72
C ASP A 18 10.35 -27.08 0.56
N VAL A 19 10.73 -26.28 -0.43
CA VAL A 19 12.13 -25.97 -0.75
C VAL A 19 12.83 -25.34 0.45
N PHE A 20 12.11 -24.62 1.32
CA PHE A 20 12.70 -23.99 2.49
C PHE A 20 13.07 -25.00 3.58
N ASN A 21 12.34 -26.12 3.65
CA ASN A 21 12.53 -27.19 4.63
C ASN A 21 13.19 -28.44 4.01
N CYS A 22 13.96 -28.29 2.92
CA CYS A 22 14.63 -29.42 2.28
C CYS A 22 15.64 -30.08 3.23
N PRO A 23 15.55 -31.39 3.55
CA PRO A 23 16.46 -32.05 4.49
C PRO A 23 17.90 -32.19 3.93
N LYS A 24 18.09 -31.99 2.61
CA LYS A 24 19.42 -31.92 2.00
C LYS A 24 20.05 -30.52 2.09
N ARG A 25 19.33 -29.54 2.61
CA ARG A 25 19.82 -28.17 2.85
C ARG A 25 20.76 -28.21 4.06
N LYS A 26 22.07 -28.17 3.80
CA LYS A 26 23.09 -28.21 4.86
C LYS A 26 23.16 -26.84 5.54
N GLY A 27 22.72 -26.76 6.80
CA GLY A 27 22.99 -25.62 7.68
C GLY A 27 24.47 -25.48 8.02
N CYS A 28 24.85 -24.42 8.73
CA CYS A 28 26.23 -24.18 9.15
C CYS A 28 26.80 -25.41 9.89
N SER A 29 27.93 -25.93 9.41
CA SER A 29 28.53 -27.18 9.92
C SER A 29 28.97 -27.12 11.38
N LYS A 30 29.14 -25.92 11.96
CA LYS A 30 29.59 -25.73 13.35
C LYS A 30 28.47 -25.50 14.37
N CYS A 31 27.34 -24.88 13.99
CA CYS A 31 26.24 -24.61 14.92
C CYS A 31 24.93 -25.35 14.60
N LYS A 32 24.86 -26.05 13.46
CA LYS A 32 23.70 -26.85 13.01
C LYS A 32 22.36 -26.08 12.93
N THR A 33 22.37 -24.74 12.94
CA THR A 33 21.14 -23.93 12.80
C THR A 33 20.78 -23.70 11.32
N PRO A 34 19.48 -23.66 10.97
CA PRO A 34 19.03 -23.34 9.60
C PRO A 34 19.38 -21.91 9.16
N GLU A 35 19.46 -21.72 7.84
CA GLU A 35 20.15 -20.67 7.07
C GLU A 35 19.91 -19.17 7.39
N ALA A 36 19.12 -18.79 8.39
CA ALA A 36 18.90 -17.37 8.73
C ALA A 36 20.03 -16.76 9.60
N HIS A 37 21.08 -17.52 9.93
CA HIS A 37 22.23 -16.98 10.63
C HIS A 37 23.17 -16.29 9.62
N LYS A 38 23.00 -14.98 9.43
CA LYS A 38 24.01 -14.15 8.76
C LYS A 38 25.37 -14.48 9.40
N ALA A 39 26.38 -14.72 8.58
CA ALA A 39 27.76 -14.97 9.02
C ALA A 39 28.35 -13.88 9.97
N LEU A 40 27.63 -12.77 10.17
CA LEU A 40 27.96 -11.66 11.07
C LEU A 40 27.72 -11.95 12.57
N ASN A 41 26.90 -12.94 12.94
CA ASN A 41 26.51 -13.16 14.35
C ASN A 41 27.06 -14.45 14.98
N CYS A 42 28.06 -15.10 14.37
CA CYS A 42 28.68 -16.28 14.97
C CYS A 42 29.85 -15.87 15.88
N ASP A 43 29.68 -15.98 17.20
CA ASP A 43 30.70 -15.60 18.22
C ASP A 43 31.97 -16.47 18.20
N LYS A 44 32.06 -17.48 17.33
CA LYS A 44 33.25 -18.33 17.22
C LYS A 44 34.22 -17.75 16.19
N LYS A 45 35.34 -17.18 16.67
CA LYS A 45 36.45 -16.66 15.87
C LYS A 45 36.85 -17.65 14.75
N TYR A 46 36.84 -17.17 13.51
CA TYR A 46 37.45 -17.85 12.36
C TYR A 46 38.98 -17.72 12.41
N PRO A 47 39.75 -18.80 12.17
CA PRO A 47 41.09 -18.63 11.60
C PRO A 47 40.92 -18.24 10.12
N ARG A 48 41.40 -17.04 9.74
CA ARG A 48 41.43 -16.59 8.34
C ARG A 48 42.51 -17.37 7.60
N THR A 49 42.13 -18.06 6.53
CA THR A 49 43.03 -18.38 5.41
C THR A 49 42.71 -17.40 4.29
N GLU A 50 43.76 -16.87 3.65
CA GLU A 50 43.80 -15.58 2.96
C GLU A 50 43.40 -15.60 1.48
N GLU A 51 42.66 -16.60 1.01
CA GLU A 51 42.29 -16.69 -0.40
C GLU A 51 40.76 -16.70 -0.57
N GLN A 52 40.28 -15.79 -1.42
CA GLN A 52 38.89 -15.58 -1.85
C GLN A 52 38.04 -14.63 -0.98
N CYS A 53 38.29 -13.33 -1.11
CA CYS A 53 37.27 -12.30 -0.94
C CYS A 53 37.46 -11.27 -2.06
N GLU A 54 36.64 -11.36 -3.10
CA GLU A 54 36.32 -10.18 -3.92
C GLU A 54 35.66 -9.17 -2.98
N THR A 55 36.30 -8.02 -2.83
CA THR A 55 35.83 -6.89 -2.05
C THR A 55 34.64 -6.24 -2.75
N VAL A 56 33.43 -6.70 -2.45
CA VAL A 56 32.21 -5.96 -2.80
C VAL A 56 32.09 -4.79 -1.81
N ASN A 57 32.18 -3.58 -2.35
CA ASN A 57 32.08 -2.34 -1.60
C ASN A 57 30.68 -2.22 -0.96
N PRO A 58 30.54 -1.97 0.35
CA PRO A 58 29.23 -1.79 0.99
C PRO A 58 28.42 -0.60 0.42
N ALA A 59 29.03 0.29 -0.38
CA ALA A 59 28.35 1.34 -1.14
C ALA A 59 27.45 0.80 -2.29
N ASP A 60 27.63 -0.45 -2.72
CA ASP A 60 26.95 -1.00 -3.91
C ASP A 60 25.59 -1.67 -3.62
N LYS A 61 25.13 -1.73 -2.36
CA LYS A 61 23.82 -2.30 -2.04
C LYS A 61 22.80 -1.22 -1.69
N TRP A 62 22.08 -0.81 -2.73
CA TRP A 62 20.77 -0.19 -2.61
C TRP A 62 19.87 -1.07 -1.72
N PRO A 63 19.29 -0.55 -0.61
CA PRO A 63 18.58 -1.37 0.37
C PRO A 63 17.15 -1.77 -0.07
N PHE A 64 16.70 -1.29 -1.23
CA PHE A 64 15.37 -1.56 -1.77
C PHE A 64 15.44 -2.42 -3.03
N SER A 65 14.36 -3.11 -3.39
CA SER A 65 14.31 -3.94 -4.60
C SER A 65 14.42 -3.08 -5.88
N ASP A 66 14.79 -3.71 -6.99
CA ASP A 66 14.84 -3.08 -8.31
C ASP A 66 13.49 -2.45 -8.72
N GLU A 67 12.37 -3.03 -8.28
CA GLU A 67 11.01 -2.47 -8.42
C GLU A 67 10.86 -1.08 -7.78
N VAL A 68 11.41 -0.86 -6.59
CA VAL A 68 11.38 0.45 -5.90
C VAL A 68 12.31 1.44 -6.60
N ARG A 69 13.40 0.95 -7.20
CA ARG A 69 14.32 1.78 -8.00
C ARG A 69 13.66 2.27 -9.30
N GLU A 70 12.82 1.45 -9.91
CA GLU A 70 12.08 1.82 -11.13
C GLU A 70 10.97 2.86 -10.87
N GLN A 71 10.41 2.90 -9.66
CA GLN A 71 9.38 3.85 -9.23
C GLN A 71 9.89 5.29 -8.98
N LEU A 72 11.20 5.52 -8.98
CA LEU A 72 11.77 6.87 -8.84
C LEU A 72 11.62 7.68 -10.13
N THR A 73 11.25 8.96 -9.99
CA THR A 73 11.30 9.93 -11.09
C THR A 73 12.73 10.06 -11.62
N ALA A 74 12.89 10.47 -12.89
CA ALA A 74 14.22 10.66 -13.49
C ALA A 74 15.10 11.60 -12.65
N GLU A 75 14.49 12.65 -12.09
CA GLU A 75 15.13 13.61 -11.19
C GLU A 75 15.53 12.99 -9.84
N ALA A 76 14.69 12.14 -9.25
CA ALA A 76 15.05 11.42 -8.03
C ALA A 76 16.19 10.41 -8.26
N LYS A 77 16.25 9.79 -9.45
CA LYS A 77 17.38 8.93 -9.86
C LYS A 77 18.67 9.75 -9.97
N GLU A 78 18.62 10.94 -10.56
CA GLU A 78 19.78 11.84 -10.68
C GLU A 78 20.25 12.36 -9.32
N LYS A 79 19.32 12.78 -8.44
CA LYS A 79 19.61 13.23 -7.07
C LYS A 79 20.23 12.11 -6.24
N HIS A 80 19.79 10.88 -6.44
CA HIS A 80 20.40 9.72 -5.79
C HIS A 80 21.83 9.46 -6.31
N LEU A 81 22.04 9.49 -7.63
CA LEU A 81 23.37 9.31 -8.22
C LEU A 81 24.36 10.38 -7.72
N LYS A 82 23.92 11.63 -7.60
CA LYS A 82 24.70 12.72 -6.98
C LYS A 82 25.05 12.44 -5.52
N ARG A 83 24.12 11.87 -4.73
CA ARG A 83 24.39 11.47 -3.33
C ARG A 83 25.41 10.33 -3.23
N GLN A 84 25.40 9.37 -4.15
CA GLN A 84 26.43 8.32 -4.21
C GLN A 84 27.80 8.91 -4.50
N GLN A 85 27.91 9.80 -5.48
CA GLN A 85 29.17 10.48 -5.81
C GLN A 85 29.74 11.30 -4.63
N ILE A 86 28.86 11.89 -3.79
CA ILE A 86 29.27 12.60 -2.57
C ILE A 86 29.71 11.62 -1.48
N ALA A 87 29.07 10.45 -1.36
CA ALA A 87 29.43 9.43 -0.37
C ALA A 87 30.77 8.74 -0.68
N ASP A 88 31.20 8.74 -1.95
CA ASP A 88 32.53 8.27 -2.37
C ASP A 88 33.67 9.23 -2.02
N MET A 89 33.37 10.44 -1.50
CA MET A 89 34.38 11.36 -1.00
C MET A 89 34.85 10.93 0.41
N PRO A 90 36.16 10.98 0.71
CA PRO A 90 36.69 10.53 2.00
C PRO A 90 36.12 11.37 3.16
N PRO A 91 35.70 10.73 4.28
CA PRO A 91 35.02 11.41 5.36
C PRO A 91 35.96 12.35 6.13
N ALA A 92 35.49 13.58 6.37
CA ALA A 92 36.04 14.46 7.39
C ALA A 92 35.60 13.97 8.79
N ILE A 93 36.57 13.95 9.70
CA ILE A 93 36.50 13.39 11.06
C ILE A 93 35.34 14.01 11.87
N GLN A 94 34.42 13.17 12.39
CA GLN A 94 33.48 13.54 13.45
C GLN A 94 33.32 12.43 14.50
N HIS A 95 33.14 12.88 15.75
CA HIS A 95 33.11 12.11 17.00
C HIS A 95 31.78 11.33 17.23
N PRO A 96 31.77 10.29 18.11
CA PRO A 96 30.60 9.44 18.33
C PRO A 96 29.66 9.93 19.46
N LEU A 97 28.36 9.73 19.28
CA LEU A 97 27.32 9.77 20.32
C LEU A 97 26.84 8.35 20.72
N PRO A 98 26.24 8.17 21.92
CA PRO A 98 26.08 6.89 22.58
C PRO A 98 24.83 6.09 22.17
N GLN A 99 24.94 4.77 22.30
CA GLN A 99 23.91 3.77 22.04
C GLN A 99 22.88 3.68 23.17
N ILE A 100 21.59 3.55 22.80
CA ILE A 100 20.48 3.23 23.71
C ILE A 100 20.13 1.75 23.55
N ALA A 101 19.99 1.06 24.68
CA ALA A 101 19.74 -0.38 24.79
C ALA A 101 18.27 -0.76 24.48
N GLU A 102 18.10 -1.87 23.77
CA GLU A 102 16.82 -2.56 23.55
C GLU A 102 16.56 -3.57 24.68
N ASN A 103 15.30 -3.68 25.10
CA ASN A 103 14.84 -4.65 26.09
C ASN A 103 13.81 -5.60 25.44
N GLN A 104 14.06 -6.90 25.57
CA GLN A 104 13.28 -8.01 25.00
C GLN A 104 12.14 -8.42 25.93
N GLY A 105 11.01 -8.85 25.34
CA GLY A 105 9.90 -9.47 26.06
C GLY A 105 9.15 -10.46 25.16
N SER A 106 9.52 -11.74 25.27
CA SER A 106 8.85 -12.88 24.63
C SER A 106 7.66 -13.35 25.46
N SER A 107 6.54 -13.71 24.82
CA SER A 107 5.61 -14.69 25.37
C SER A 107 4.91 -15.43 24.24
N ALA A 108 5.09 -16.74 24.24
CA ALA A 108 4.49 -17.71 23.33
C ALA A 108 3.23 -18.29 23.97
N GLY A 109 2.18 -18.47 23.17
CA GLY A 109 0.96 -19.18 23.55
C GLY A 109 0.45 -20.00 22.36
N GLU A 110 0.67 -21.31 22.41
CA GLU A 110 0.08 -22.30 21.51
C GLU A 110 -1.39 -22.53 21.85
N PRO A 111 -2.25 -22.82 20.86
CA PRO A 111 -3.43 -23.64 21.12
C PRO A 111 -3.41 -24.97 20.34
N SER A 112 -3.79 -25.98 21.11
CA SER A 112 -3.97 -27.40 20.80
C SER A 112 -4.96 -27.64 19.65
N SER A 113 -4.58 -28.53 18.74
CA SER A 113 -5.37 -29.02 17.62
C SER A 113 -6.31 -30.17 18.05
N THR A 114 -7.61 -30.03 17.77
CA THR A 114 -8.58 -31.14 17.78
C THR A 114 -8.98 -31.44 16.34
N THR A 115 -8.71 -32.67 15.91
CA THR A 115 -8.87 -33.16 14.54
C THR A 115 -10.26 -33.74 14.36
N GLU A 116 -11.15 -33.06 13.64
CA GLU A 116 -12.35 -33.68 13.08
C GLU A 116 -12.30 -33.64 11.55
N SER A 117 -12.35 -34.84 10.99
CA SER A 117 -12.30 -35.16 9.58
C SER A 117 -13.61 -34.74 8.89
N SER A 118 -13.59 -33.60 8.21
CA SER A 118 -14.56 -33.27 7.17
C SER A 118 -13.86 -33.24 5.81
N GLN A 119 -14.39 -33.99 4.84
CA GLN A 119 -13.91 -34.04 3.47
C GLN A 119 -14.15 -32.67 2.80
N ASP A 120 -13.15 -31.79 2.89
CA ASP A 120 -13.18 -30.46 2.29
C ASP A 120 -12.91 -30.52 0.78
N PHE A 121 -13.96 -30.26 -0.01
CA PHE A 121 -13.81 -29.71 -1.34
C PHE A 121 -13.13 -28.33 -1.22
N LYS A 122 -11.81 -28.27 -1.42
CA LYS A 122 -11.08 -26.99 -1.49
C LYS A 122 -11.40 -26.28 -2.80
N GLU A 123 -12.51 -25.57 -2.80
CA GLU A 123 -12.84 -24.60 -3.84
C GLU A 123 -11.73 -23.53 -3.86
N THR A 124 -11.04 -23.42 -4.99
CA THR A 124 -9.93 -22.48 -5.15
C THR A 124 -10.50 -21.11 -5.48
N LEU A 125 -10.84 -20.35 -4.43
CA LEU A 125 -11.31 -18.97 -4.57
C LEU A 125 -10.23 -18.10 -5.25
N SER A 126 -10.68 -17.20 -6.11
CA SER A 126 -9.82 -16.17 -6.70
C SER A 126 -9.27 -15.22 -5.62
N ALA A 127 -8.18 -14.52 -5.94
CA ALA A 127 -7.57 -13.55 -5.02
C ALA A 127 -8.57 -12.44 -4.60
N ASP A 128 -9.43 -12.02 -5.53
CA ASP A 128 -10.44 -11.00 -5.28
C ASP A 128 -11.56 -11.47 -4.36
N GLU A 129 -12.00 -12.73 -4.52
CA GLU A 129 -12.99 -13.33 -3.62
C GLU A 129 -12.44 -13.50 -2.21
N LEU A 130 -11.17 -13.92 -2.07
CA LEU A 130 -10.49 -13.99 -0.78
C LEU A 130 -10.41 -12.62 -0.10
N LEU A 131 -10.09 -11.57 -0.86
CA LEU A 131 -10.04 -10.20 -0.35
C LEU A 131 -11.44 -9.71 0.06
N LYS A 132 -12.47 -9.99 -0.74
CA LYS A 132 -13.86 -9.64 -0.44
C LYS A 132 -14.34 -10.33 0.84
N ARG A 133 -14.03 -11.62 1.00
CA ARG A 133 -14.36 -12.39 2.21
C ARG A 133 -13.65 -11.85 3.45
N LYS A 134 -12.36 -11.49 3.35
CA LYS A 134 -11.62 -10.83 4.44
C LYS A 134 -12.24 -9.50 4.83
N LYS A 135 -12.62 -8.66 3.86
CA LYS A 135 -13.30 -7.38 4.13
C LYS A 135 -14.62 -7.58 4.87
N LEU A 136 -15.45 -8.54 4.44
CA LEU A 136 -16.70 -8.86 5.12
C LEU A 136 -16.48 -9.36 6.56
N SER A 137 -15.46 -10.20 6.78
CA SER A 137 -15.08 -10.66 8.11
C SER A 137 -14.63 -9.52 9.03
N TRP A 138 -13.87 -8.54 8.51
CA TRP A 138 -13.48 -7.37 9.28
C TRP A 138 -14.67 -6.47 9.64
N ILE A 139 -15.58 -6.24 8.69
CA ILE A 139 -16.82 -5.48 8.95
C ILE A 139 -17.66 -6.17 10.03
N ALA A 140 -17.77 -7.50 10.00
CA ALA A 140 -18.46 -8.25 11.04
C ALA A 140 -17.77 -8.12 12.40
N ALA A 141 -16.44 -8.30 12.45
CA ALA A 141 -15.66 -8.16 13.69
C ALA A 141 -15.75 -6.73 14.28
N GLU A 142 -15.73 -5.70 13.44
CA GLU A 142 -15.89 -4.30 13.87
C GLU A 142 -17.28 -4.04 14.47
N LYS A 143 -18.32 -4.68 13.94
CA LYS A 143 -19.67 -4.64 14.54
C LYS A 143 -19.70 -5.29 15.92
N GLU A 144 -18.90 -6.32 16.16
CA GLU A 144 -18.80 -7.01 17.45
C GLU A 144 -17.93 -6.28 18.47
N LEU A 145 -17.06 -5.36 18.04
CA LEU A 145 -16.25 -4.58 18.97
C LEU A 145 -17.16 -3.81 19.93
N PRO A 146 -16.97 -3.96 21.26
CA PRO A 146 -17.78 -3.23 22.23
C PRO A 146 -17.54 -1.73 22.05
N TYR A 147 -18.61 -0.94 22.16
CA TYR A 147 -18.42 0.49 22.39
C TYR A 147 -17.62 0.64 23.69
N LYS A 148 -16.74 1.64 23.74
CA LYS A 148 -16.07 2.01 24.99
C LYS A 148 -17.11 2.53 25.96
N GLU A 149 -17.80 1.63 26.63
CA GLU A 149 -18.68 1.95 27.74
C GLU A 149 -17.80 2.44 28.89
N ASN A 150 -18.04 3.68 29.32
CA ASN A 150 -17.47 4.21 30.55
C ASN A 150 -15.94 4.20 30.54
N LEU A 151 -15.32 5.06 29.73
CA LEU A 151 -13.94 5.51 30.01
C LEU A 151 -13.93 6.07 31.43
N LYS A 152 -13.54 5.25 32.42
CA LYS A 152 -13.25 5.72 33.77
C LYS A 152 -12.31 6.88 33.59
N LYS A 153 -12.77 8.10 33.95
CA LYS A 153 -11.93 9.28 33.94
C LYS A 153 -10.69 8.89 34.76
N PRO A 154 -9.50 8.84 34.15
CA PRO A 154 -8.35 8.31 34.86
C PRO A 154 -8.12 9.20 36.08
N THR A 155 -7.96 8.54 37.22
CA THR A 155 -7.89 9.13 38.55
C THR A 155 -6.66 10.03 38.65
N ASN A 156 -6.92 11.33 38.55
CA ASN A 156 -6.25 12.50 39.14
C ASN A 156 -4.72 12.67 39.16
N ASP A 157 -3.92 11.82 38.51
CA ASP A 157 -2.53 12.17 38.21
C ASP A 157 -2.28 12.04 36.70
N LYS A 158 -2.38 13.16 35.99
CA LYS A 158 -2.16 13.21 34.54
C LYS A 158 -1.30 14.39 34.19
N GLY A 159 -0.06 14.13 33.80
CA GLY A 159 0.68 15.06 32.97
C GLY A 159 -0.02 15.22 31.62
N ASP A 160 0.05 16.43 31.07
CA ASP A 160 -0.39 16.68 29.70
C ASP A 160 0.55 15.95 28.73
N VAL A 161 -0.03 15.15 27.83
CA VAL A 161 0.72 14.48 26.76
C VAL A 161 0.41 15.18 25.45
N LEU A 162 1.45 15.65 24.77
CA LEU A 162 1.34 16.17 23.41
C LEU A 162 1.41 14.99 22.43
N GLY A 163 0.36 14.83 21.62
CA GLY A 163 0.32 13.87 20.52
C GLY A 163 0.49 14.58 19.17
N ASN A 164 1.11 13.92 18.19
CA ASN A 164 1.18 14.40 16.81
C ASN A 164 -0.13 14.13 16.06
N PHE A 165 -1.25 14.55 16.65
CA PHE A 165 -2.59 14.42 16.11
C PHE A 165 -3.21 15.80 15.94
N TYR A 166 -3.61 16.11 14.71
CA TYR A 166 -4.27 17.37 14.39
C TYR A 166 -5.77 17.12 14.26
N ALA A 167 -6.56 17.74 15.14
CA ALA A 167 -8.01 17.66 15.06
C ALA A 167 -8.51 18.51 13.88
N PHE A 168 -9.27 17.89 12.97
CA PHE A 168 -10.05 18.62 11.98
C PHE A 168 -11.53 18.55 12.34
N LYS A 169 -12.28 19.61 12.00
CA LYS A 169 -13.70 19.71 12.28
C LYS A 169 -14.48 19.57 10.99
N ILE A 170 -15.41 18.63 10.95
CA ILE A 170 -16.37 18.51 9.86
C ILE A 170 -17.59 19.36 10.23
N LYS A 171 -17.96 20.30 9.35
CA LYS A 171 -19.11 21.15 9.58
C LYS A 171 -20.38 20.30 9.50
N LYS A 172 -21.23 20.38 10.53
CA LYS A 172 -22.57 19.76 10.56
C LYS A 172 -23.49 20.43 9.52
N ASN A 173 -24.49 19.68 9.02
CA ASN A 173 -25.49 20.20 8.09
C ASN A 173 -24.87 20.85 6.84
N LEU A 174 -23.99 20.12 6.16
CA LEU A 174 -23.43 20.60 4.89
C LEU A 174 -24.57 20.84 3.89
N LYS A 175 -24.64 22.06 3.36
CA LYS A 175 -25.62 22.41 2.31
C LYS A 175 -25.39 21.64 1.02
N THR A 176 -24.14 21.26 0.76
CA THR A 176 -23.73 20.57 -0.45
C THR A 176 -23.38 19.12 -0.08
N PRO A 177 -24.05 18.12 -0.68
CA PRO A 177 -23.73 16.72 -0.43
C PRO A 177 -22.33 16.39 -0.94
N ILE A 178 -21.69 15.38 -0.37
CA ILE A 178 -20.42 14.86 -0.89
C ILE A 178 -20.73 13.56 -1.62
N PHE A 179 -20.38 13.47 -2.90
CA PHE A 179 -20.61 12.31 -3.75
C PHE A 179 -19.31 11.57 -4.03
N ARG A 180 -19.41 10.24 -4.11
CA ARG A 180 -18.33 9.33 -4.47
C ARG A 180 -18.63 8.71 -5.84
N TYR A 181 -17.58 8.58 -6.63
CA TYR A 181 -17.62 7.97 -7.95
C TYR A 181 -16.46 7.00 -8.06
N THR A 182 -16.64 5.90 -8.80
CA THR A 182 -15.52 5.12 -9.30
C THR A 182 -15.03 5.69 -10.61
N ILE A 183 -13.74 5.55 -10.86
CA ILE A 183 -13.13 5.71 -12.16
C ILE A 183 -12.40 4.42 -12.51
N ASP A 184 -12.75 3.85 -13.64
CA ASP A 184 -12.13 2.67 -14.19
C ASP A 184 -11.46 3.06 -15.51
N VAL A 185 -10.17 2.73 -15.60
CA VAL A 185 -9.37 2.93 -16.80
C VAL A 185 -9.22 1.52 -17.35
N GLY A 186 -9.96 1.22 -18.43
CA GLY A 186 -10.14 -0.13 -18.94
C GLY A 186 -8.84 -0.93 -19.11
N GLU A 187 -8.99 -2.23 -19.34
CA GLU A 187 -7.86 -3.15 -19.39
C GLU A 187 -6.86 -2.81 -20.50
N SER A 188 -5.57 -2.85 -20.18
CA SER A 188 -4.52 -2.77 -21.20
C SER A 188 -4.33 -4.15 -21.83
N VAL A 189 -4.93 -4.37 -23.00
CA VAL A 189 -4.70 -5.57 -23.78
C VAL A 189 -3.43 -5.41 -24.61
N LYS A 190 -2.35 -6.12 -24.24
CA LYS A 190 -1.13 -6.18 -25.07
C LYS A 190 -0.96 -7.59 -25.63
N ALA A 191 -1.12 -7.74 -26.94
CA ALA A 191 -1.03 -9.01 -27.65
C ALA A 191 -1.97 -10.11 -27.11
N GLY A 192 -3.21 -9.73 -26.75
CA GLY A 192 -4.22 -10.66 -26.23
C GLY A 192 -4.00 -11.12 -24.79
N VAL A 193 -2.96 -10.61 -24.11
CA VAL A 193 -2.73 -10.84 -22.67
C VAL A 193 -3.15 -9.60 -21.90
N GLU A 194 -4.11 -9.78 -21.00
CA GLU A 194 -4.52 -8.77 -20.04
C GLU A 194 -3.35 -8.46 -19.11
N ARG A 195 -3.04 -7.17 -18.95
CA ARG A 195 -2.00 -6.71 -18.03
C ARG A 195 -2.57 -5.70 -17.06
N THR A 196 -2.32 -5.94 -15.78
CA THR A 196 -2.53 -4.95 -14.75
C THR A 196 -1.63 -3.74 -15.01
N LEU A 197 -2.25 -2.57 -15.11
CA LEU A 197 -1.54 -1.30 -15.25
C LEU A 197 -0.74 -1.02 -13.97
N SER A 198 0.51 -0.55 -14.13
CA SER A 198 1.25 -0.04 -12.98
C SER A 198 0.52 1.16 -12.38
N ARG A 199 0.68 1.38 -11.08
CA ARG A 199 0.01 2.47 -10.36
C ARG A 199 0.30 3.85 -10.98
N GLU A 200 1.54 4.09 -11.37
CA GLU A 200 1.99 5.33 -12.01
C GLU A 200 1.35 5.51 -13.40
N THR A 201 1.25 4.42 -14.17
CA THR A 201 0.59 4.43 -15.48
C THR A 201 -0.90 4.73 -15.29
N LYS A 202 -1.57 4.04 -14.37
CA LYS A 202 -2.98 4.27 -14.06
C LYS A 202 -3.24 5.71 -13.63
N ARG A 203 -2.41 6.26 -12.74
CA ARG A 203 -2.47 7.66 -12.31
C ARG A 203 -2.32 8.63 -13.48
N TYR A 204 -1.33 8.38 -14.35
CA TYR A 204 -1.14 9.20 -15.54
C TYR A 204 -2.37 9.17 -16.45
N LEU A 205 -2.92 7.98 -16.72
CA LEU A 205 -4.09 7.80 -17.57
C LEU A 205 -5.34 8.46 -16.97
N ILE A 206 -5.61 8.27 -15.67
CA ILE A 206 -6.69 8.97 -14.96
C ILE A 206 -6.50 10.48 -15.03
N GLY A 207 -5.27 10.96 -14.86
CA GLY A 207 -4.96 12.39 -14.94
C GLY A 207 -5.26 12.98 -16.31
N GLN A 208 -4.92 12.30 -17.39
CA GLN A 208 -5.27 12.72 -18.75
C GLN A 208 -6.77 12.67 -19.00
N LEU A 209 -7.40 11.57 -18.57
CA LEU A 209 -8.84 11.36 -18.69
C LEU A 209 -9.63 12.52 -18.07
N LEU A 210 -9.27 12.92 -16.85
CA LEU A 210 -9.91 14.01 -16.12
C LEU A 210 -9.55 15.40 -16.68
N GLU A 211 -8.42 15.56 -17.38
CA GLU A 211 -8.10 16.81 -18.09
C GLU A 211 -8.95 16.95 -19.35
N GLU A 212 -9.03 15.90 -20.16
CA GLU A 212 -9.85 15.87 -21.38
C GLU A 212 -11.35 15.96 -21.07
N ASN A 213 -11.77 15.48 -19.89
CA ASN A 213 -13.16 15.45 -19.43
C ASN A 213 -13.29 16.16 -18.09
N THR A 214 -12.84 17.42 -18.07
CA THR A 214 -12.79 18.25 -16.86
C THR A 214 -14.13 18.25 -16.11
N PRO A 215 -14.15 17.81 -14.82
CA PRO A 215 -15.35 17.88 -14.00
C PRO A 215 -15.94 19.30 -13.96
N SER A 216 -17.26 19.41 -14.08
CA SER A 216 -17.93 20.72 -14.05
C SER A 216 -17.89 21.36 -12.67
N HIS A 217 -17.81 20.54 -11.62
CA HIS A 217 -17.66 21.03 -10.25
C HIS A 217 -16.19 21.36 -9.96
N SER A 218 -15.91 22.47 -9.27
CA SER A 218 -14.52 22.87 -8.96
C SER A 218 -13.93 22.15 -7.73
N ASN A 219 -14.80 21.73 -6.80
CA ASN A 219 -14.39 21.06 -5.58
C ASN A 219 -14.56 19.55 -5.70
N TRP A 220 -13.57 18.92 -6.32
CA TRP A 220 -13.40 17.47 -6.34
C TRP A 220 -11.97 17.07 -5.97
N ALA A 221 -11.77 15.80 -5.65
CA ALA A 221 -10.49 15.17 -5.36
C ALA A 221 -10.48 13.75 -5.92
N CYS A 222 -9.31 13.23 -6.28
CA CYS A 222 -9.14 11.87 -6.80
C CYS A 222 -7.93 11.20 -6.13
N ASP A 223 -8.03 9.90 -5.87
CA ASP A 223 -6.89 9.09 -5.44
C ASP A 223 -5.92 8.75 -6.58
N TYR A 224 -6.35 9.03 -7.83
CA TYR A 224 -5.72 8.63 -9.09
C TYR A 224 -5.47 7.12 -9.16
N ASP A 225 -6.38 6.35 -8.59
CA ASP A 225 -6.43 4.91 -8.68
C ASP A 225 -7.84 4.44 -9.05
N SER A 226 -8.85 4.75 -8.25
CA SER A 226 -10.20 4.22 -8.51
C SER A 226 -11.35 5.09 -8.03
N ILE A 227 -11.11 6.11 -7.21
CA ILE A 227 -12.18 6.88 -6.57
C ILE A 227 -12.01 8.38 -6.85
N ILE A 228 -13.13 9.00 -7.19
CA ILE A 228 -13.31 10.45 -7.25
C ILE A 228 -14.32 10.84 -6.18
N VAL A 229 -14.04 11.94 -5.46
CA VAL A 229 -14.92 12.53 -4.47
C VAL A 229 -15.22 13.96 -4.88
N SER A 230 -16.49 14.36 -4.92
CA SER A 230 -16.90 15.72 -5.29
C SER A 230 -17.89 16.29 -4.29
N ALA A 231 -17.79 17.59 -3.99
CA ALA A 231 -18.83 18.30 -3.27
C ALA A 231 -19.97 18.65 -4.24
N GLY A 232 -21.02 17.85 -4.31
CA GLY A 232 -22.07 17.97 -5.30
C GLY A 232 -21.74 17.25 -6.60
N SER A 233 -22.64 17.37 -7.58
CA SER A 233 -22.58 16.59 -8.82
C SER A 233 -21.27 16.81 -9.56
N LEU A 234 -20.59 15.73 -9.98
CA LEU A 234 -19.28 15.83 -10.63
C LEU A 234 -19.39 16.54 -12.00
N TYR A 235 -20.48 16.32 -12.71
CA TYR A 235 -20.83 16.95 -13.97
C TYR A 235 -22.23 17.58 -13.90
N LYS A 236 -22.44 18.70 -14.60
CA LYS A 236 -23.64 19.55 -14.47
C LYS A 236 -24.95 18.80 -14.74
N ASP A 237 -24.94 17.87 -15.68
CA ASP A 237 -26.12 17.14 -16.15
C ASP A 237 -26.10 15.66 -15.72
N TRP A 238 -25.31 15.33 -14.69
CA TRP A 238 -25.27 13.97 -14.17
C TRP A 238 -26.55 13.65 -13.41
N ASP A 239 -27.36 12.75 -13.96
CA ASP A 239 -28.52 12.18 -13.29
C ASP A 239 -28.09 10.95 -12.49
N HIS A 240 -28.00 11.08 -11.17
CA HIS A 240 -27.64 9.96 -10.27
C HIS A 240 -28.63 8.79 -10.31
N ASN A 241 -29.80 8.94 -10.97
CA ASN A 241 -30.81 7.89 -11.11
C ASN A 241 -30.77 7.15 -12.45
N LYS A 242 -29.96 7.60 -13.43
CA LYS A 242 -29.83 6.96 -14.75
C LYS A 242 -28.42 6.43 -14.95
N GLU A 243 -28.28 5.35 -15.73
CA GLU A 243 -27.04 4.59 -15.87
C GLU A 243 -25.81 5.50 -16.00
N PRO A 244 -24.89 5.45 -15.03
CA PRO A 244 -24.04 6.60 -14.70
C PRO A 244 -22.68 6.47 -15.39
N GLU A 245 -22.62 5.87 -16.58
CA GLU A 245 -21.36 5.55 -17.24
C GLU A 245 -21.09 6.57 -18.34
N ILE A 246 -20.11 7.45 -18.09
CA ILE A 246 -19.56 8.27 -19.17
C ILE A 246 -18.44 7.47 -19.82
N PRO A 247 -18.60 6.99 -21.07
CA PRO A 247 -17.47 6.47 -21.82
C PRO A 247 -16.51 7.63 -22.07
N VAL A 248 -15.26 7.45 -21.65
CA VAL A 248 -14.24 8.47 -21.88
C VAL A 248 -13.33 8.00 -23.01
N PRO A 249 -13.50 8.54 -24.24
CA PRO A 249 -12.72 8.11 -25.39
C PRO A 249 -11.26 8.52 -25.22
N TYR A 250 -10.35 7.54 -25.29
CA TYR A 250 -8.91 7.79 -25.26
C TYR A 250 -8.41 8.09 -26.68
N ASN A 251 -8.31 9.38 -27.06
CA ASN A 251 -7.92 9.75 -28.43
C ASN A 251 -6.40 9.77 -28.67
N ARG A 252 -5.58 9.51 -27.64
CA ARG A 252 -4.13 9.53 -27.76
C ARG A 252 -3.55 8.15 -27.49
N GLY A 253 -3.29 7.41 -28.57
CA GLY A 253 -2.24 6.39 -28.52
C GLY A 253 -0.95 7.07 -28.04
N LEU A 254 -0.37 6.60 -26.94
CA LEU A 254 1.01 6.95 -26.60
C LEU A 254 1.84 6.63 -27.84
N LYS A 255 2.37 7.67 -28.51
CA LYS A 255 2.98 7.57 -29.85
C LYS A 255 4.10 6.52 -29.95
N ASP A 256 4.63 6.04 -28.82
CA ASP A 256 5.68 5.01 -28.75
C ASP A 256 5.26 3.68 -28.10
N LYS A 257 4.05 3.54 -27.55
CA LYS A 257 3.60 2.29 -26.90
C LYS A 257 2.13 2.04 -27.21
N ALA A 258 1.87 0.96 -27.94
CA ALA A 258 0.54 0.42 -28.28
C ALA A 258 -0.27 -0.01 -27.03
N ILE A 259 -0.63 0.95 -26.20
CA ILE A 259 -1.61 0.78 -25.12
C ILE A 259 -2.89 1.43 -25.65
N ASN A 260 -3.79 0.59 -26.18
CA ASN A 260 -5.13 1.01 -26.53
C ASN A 260 -5.99 0.76 -25.29
N VAL A 261 -6.35 1.84 -24.58
CA VAL A 261 -7.37 1.78 -23.53
C VAL A 261 -8.69 2.12 -24.22
N THR A 262 -9.57 1.14 -24.37
CA THR A 262 -10.79 1.33 -25.17
C THR A 262 -12.01 1.76 -24.35
N ASP A 263 -12.05 1.46 -23.04
CA ASP A 263 -13.29 1.55 -22.26
C ASP A 263 -13.08 2.11 -20.86
N SER A 264 -12.67 3.39 -20.78
CA SER A 264 -12.65 4.08 -19.49
C SER A 264 -14.04 4.58 -19.12
N LYS A 265 -14.43 4.41 -17.86
CA LYS A 265 -15.76 4.75 -17.36
C LYS A 265 -15.69 5.35 -15.96
N ILE A 266 -16.48 6.38 -15.73
CA ILE A 266 -16.75 6.91 -14.39
C ILE A 266 -18.13 6.42 -13.98
N LYS A 267 -18.33 5.96 -12.74
CA LYS A 267 -19.65 5.55 -12.23
C LYS A 267 -19.95 6.21 -10.90
N PHE A 268 -21.19 6.64 -10.68
CA PHE A 268 -21.61 7.07 -9.35
C PHE A 268 -21.69 5.87 -8.39
N LEU A 269 -21.19 6.05 -7.17
CA LEU A 269 -21.32 5.06 -6.10
C LEU A 269 -22.43 5.43 -5.12
N ASN A 270 -22.19 6.48 -4.33
CA ASN A 270 -23.07 6.91 -3.26
C ASN A 270 -22.77 8.35 -2.82
N SER A 271 -23.68 8.89 -2.00
CA SER A 271 -23.45 10.10 -1.22
C SER A 271 -22.94 9.77 0.17
N ILE A 272 -22.04 10.58 0.70
CA ILE A 272 -21.54 10.45 2.07
C ILE A 272 -22.48 11.20 3.01
N ASP A 273 -23.04 10.48 3.98
CA ASP A 273 -23.83 11.06 5.05
C ASP A 273 -22.90 11.59 6.16
N ILE A 274 -22.56 12.87 6.05
CA ILE A 274 -21.69 13.55 7.01
C ILE A 274 -22.33 13.70 8.38
N ASP A 275 -23.66 13.79 8.46
CA ASP A 275 -24.33 13.90 9.75
C ASP A 275 -24.30 12.56 10.49
N ARG A 276 -24.49 11.43 9.77
CA ARG A 276 -24.31 10.09 10.32
C ARG A 276 -22.87 9.81 10.74
N LEU A 277 -21.89 10.22 9.93
CA LEU A 277 -20.48 10.16 10.31
C LEU A 277 -20.20 10.93 11.62
N ASN A 278 -20.77 12.13 11.76
CA ASN A 278 -20.63 12.92 12.99
C ASN A 278 -21.24 12.21 14.20
N ARG A 279 -22.44 11.63 14.06
CA ARG A 279 -23.07 10.83 15.13
C ARG A 279 -22.20 9.63 15.50
N HIS A 280 -21.57 8.98 14.52
CA HIS A 280 -20.64 7.89 14.76
C HIS A 280 -19.39 8.31 15.55
N ILE A 281 -18.75 9.41 15.15
CA ILE A 281 -17.58 9.95 15.86
C ILE A 281 -17.93 10.32 17.31
N ASN A 282 -19.13 10.86 17.54
CA ASN A 282 -19.63 11.19 18.87
C ASN A 282 -20.19 9.98 19.64
N GLN A 283 -20.08 8.77 19.09
CA GLN A 283 -20.58 7.51 19.68
C GLN A 283 -22.10 7.50 19.93
N GLU A 284 -22.86 8.29 19.17
CA GLU A 284 -24.32 8.37 19.24
C GLU A 284 -24.98 7.27 18.38
N GLU A 285 -24.38 6.91 17.23
CA GLU A 285 -24.93 5.93 16.29
C GLU A 285 -23.80 5.16 15.56
N ARG A 286 -23.99 3.89 15.19
CA ARG A 286 -23.04 3.19 14.30
C ARG A 286 -23.26 3.60 12.84
N ASP A 287 -22.19 4.04 12.18
CA ASP A 287 -22.15 4.18 10.73
C ASP A 287 -21.52 2.92 10.13
N ASP A 288 -22.32 2.14 9.40
CA ASP A 288 -21.88 0.93 8.72
C ASP A 288 -21.06 1.21 7.46
N GLN A 289 -21.05 2.47 7.00
CA GLN A 289 -20.25 2.96 5.88
C GLN A 289 -19.07 3.82 6.34
N ILE A 290 -18.70 3.76 7.62
CA ILE A 290 -17.61 4.56 8.20
C ILE A 290 -16.31 4.46 7.40
N MET A 291 -15.94 3.27 6.93
CA MET A 291 -14.72 3.07 6.15
C MET A 291 -14.76 3.79 4.80
N GLU A 292 -15.93 3.88 4.18
CA GLU A 292 -16.12 4.60 2.92
C GLU A 292 -16.05 6.11 3.13
N SER A 293 -16.70 6.59 4.20
CA SER A 293 -16.65 7.98 4.65
C SER A 293 -15.21 8.42 4.97
N LEU A 294 -14.48 7.62 5.75
CA LEU A 294 -13.08 7.88 6.09
C LEU A 294 -12.16 7.81 4.87
N HIS A 295 -12.38 6.86 3.96
CA HIS A 295 -11.62 6.78 2.71
C HIS A 295 -11.81 8.04 1.88
N ALA A 296 -13.04 8.52 1.71
CA ALA A 296 -13.30 9.74 0.97
C ALA A 296 -12.71 10.99 1.64
N LEU A 297 -12.76 11.09 2.97
CA LEU A 297 -12.09 12.16 3.71
C LEU A 297 -10.57 12.11 3.51
N ASN A 298 -9.98 10.93 3.50
CA ASN A 298 -8.56 10.75 3.22
C ASN A 298 -8.20 11.22 1.79
N ILE A 299 -9.05 10.94 0.80
CA ILE A 299 -8.88 11.44 -0.58
C ILE A 299 -8.94 12.97 -0.62
N ILE A 300 -9.92 13.58 0.06
CA ILE A 300 -10.06 15.04 0.15
C ILE A 300 -8.81 15.65 0.81
N PHE A 301 -8.35 15.06 1.92
CA PHE A 301 -7.17 15.52 2.65
C PHE A 301 -5.91 15.46 1.78
N CYS A 302 -5.75 14.37 1.02
CA CYS A 302 -4.61 14.17 0.14
C CYS A 302 -4.71 14.93 -1.20
N LYS A 303 -5.78 15.70 -1.47
CA LYS A 303 -6.01 16.37 -2.75
C LYS A 303 -4.79 17.14 -3.24
N LYS A 304 -4.23 18.02 -2.41
CA LYS A 304 -3.08 18.86 -2.78
C LYS A 304 -1.82 18.06 -3.06
N ILE A 305 -1.64 16.93 -2.37
CA ILE A 305 -0.46 16.07 -2.54
C ILE A 305 -0.62 15.15 -3.76
N ASN A 306 -1.87 14.85 -4.11
CA ASN A 306 -2.20 14.13 -5.33
C ASN A 306 -2.23 15.01 -6.57
N ASP A 307 -2.19 16.33 -6.42
CA ASP A 307 -2.14 17.28 -7.52
C ASP A 307 -0.85 17.13 -8.33
N LYS A 308 -0.91 17.45 -9.63
CA LYS A 308 0.28 17.49 -10.51
C LYS A 308 1.26 18.59 -10.08
N SER A 309 0.80 19.59 -9.34
CA SER A 309 1.61 20.68 -8.82
C SER A 309 2.44 20.30 -7.59
N PHE A 310 2.26 19.11 -7.01
CA PHE A 310 3.07 18.67 -5.86
C PHE A 310 4.48 18.33 -6.31
N ALA A 311 5.46 19.14 -5.89
CA ALA A 311 6.88 18.89 -6.09
C ALA A 311 7.41 17.98 -4.98
N GLY A 312 7.53 16.68 -5.27
CA GLY A 312 8.08 15.70 -4.33
C GLY A 312 7.87 14.26 -4.73
N ALA A 313 8.39 13.36 -3.90
CA ALA A 313 8.21 11.92 -4.03
C ALA A 313 7.14 11.38 -3.06
N ARG A 314 6.54 10.24 -3.43
CA ARG A 314 5.58 9.50 -2.60
C ARG A 314 6.05 8.07 -2.43
N SER A 315 6.00 7.56 -1.21
CA SER A 315 6.23 6.13 -0.92
C SER A 315 5.15 5.64 0.04
N GLY A 316 4.22 4.83 -0.48
CA GLY A 316 3.03 4.41 0.27
C GLY A 316 2.20 5.61 0.74
N ASN A 317 2.07 5.75 2.06
CA ASN A 317 1.35 6.85 2.73
C ASN A 317 2.28 7.99 3.20
N LYS A 318 3.55 7.98 2.76
CA LYS A 318 4.55 9.00 3.11
C LYS A 318 4.82 9.89 1.91
N PHE A 319 5.03 11.16 2.19
CA PHE A 319 5.26 12.20 1.19
C PHE A 319 6.56 12.92 1.52
N TYR A 320 7.36 13.19 0.48
CA TYR A 320 8.69 13.75 0.58
C TYR A 320 8.75 14.96 -0.36
N PRO A 321 8.43 16.17 0.12
CA PRO A 321 8.53 17.37 -0.71
C PRO A 321 9.99 17.57 -1.15
N ASP A 322 10.20 18.12 -2.35
CA ASP A 322 11.55 18.33 -2.89
C ASP A 322 12.31 19.43 -2.16
N ASP A 323 11.57 20.43 -1.67
CA ASP A 323 12.04 21.53 -0.84
C ASP A 323 11.50 21.39 0.60
N PRO A 324 12.35 21.56 1.64
CA PRO A 324 11.98 21.41 3.05
C PRO A 324 11.13 22.56 3.61
#